data_AF-A0A8S0FM42-F1
#
_entry.id   AF-A0A8S0FM42-F1
#
_cell.length_a   1.000
_cell.length_b   1.000
_cell.length_c   1.000
_cell.angle_alpha   90.00
_cell.angle_beta   90.00
_cell.angle_gamma   90.00
#
_symmetry.space_group_name_H-M   'P 1'
#
loop_
_entity.id
_entity.type
_entity.pdbx_description
1 polymer ?
#
loop_
_entity_poly.entity_id
_entity_poly.type
_entity_poly.pdbx_seq_one_letter_code
_entity_poly.pdbx_strand_id
1 'polypeptide(L)'
;MRLPPSVGTGPFNLSIAALSHQIEELDCLFFDEHPHFSWHPGMLVPDCHMQTVFLKDLVSAVAPTNPYSFVNYLVKHKKFYRFLTSRLRTVSREEFSDYLRWAAEDMNNLYFSHTVENIDFDKKRRLFLVQTSQGEYFARNICLGTGKQPYLPPNV
;
A
#
# COMPACT_ATOMS: atom_id res chain seq x y z
N MET A 1 0.19 21.17 3.23
CA MET A 1 0.80 20.45 4.37
C MET A 1 1.53 19.20 3.86
N ARG A 2 2.86 19.18 3.79
CA ARG A 2 3.60 17.99 3.29
C ARG A 2 3.65 16.86 4.33
N LEU A 3 3.30 15.66 3.93
CA LEU A 3 3.30 14.41 4.72
C LEU A 3 4.54 13.56 4.38
N PRO A 4 4.76 12.43 5.09
CA PRO A 4 6.05 11.74 5.07
C PRO A 4 6.35 10.97 3.77
N PRO A 5 7.63 10.88 3.36
CA PRO A 5 8.19 9.73 2.70
C PRO A 5 7.91 8.50 3.55
N SER A 6 7.27 7.52 2.94
CA SER A 6 6.99 6.26 3.59
C SER A 6 7.99 5.20 3.12
N VAL A 7 8.48 4.38 4.04
CA VAL A 7 9.33 3.24 3.70
C VAL A 7 8.49 1.97 3.63
N GLY A 8 8.44 1.36 2.46
CA GLY A 8 7.65 0.18 2.13
C GLY A 8 6.25 0.53 1.65
N THR A 9 5.77 -0.14 0.61
CA THR A 9 4.44 0.02 0.02
C THR A 9 3.62 -1.24 0.24
N GLY A 10 3.55 -1.72 1.50
CA GLY A 10 2.61 -2.77 1.90
C GLY A 10 1.17 -2.25 2.00
N PRO A 11 0.16 -3.12 2.24
CA PRO A 11 -1.26 -2.74 2.24
C PRO A 11 -1.61 -1.57 3.18
N PHE A 12 -0.94 -1.45 4.32
CA PHE A 12 -1.17 -0.34 5.26
C PHE A 12 -0.72 1.00 4.68
N ASN A 13 0.48 1.08 4.11
CA ASN A 13 0.97 2.30 3.49
C ASN A 13 0.24 2.60 2.18
N LEU A 14 -0.17 1.58 1.43
CA LEU A 14 -1.03 1.74 0.26
C LEU A 14 -2.40 2.34 0.63
N SER A 15 -2.94 2.02 1.82
CA SER A 15 -4.17 2.64 2.34
C SER A 15 -3.97 4.13 2.63
N ILE A 16 -2.85 4.50 3.24
CA ILE A 16 -2.51 5.92 3.47
C ILE A 16 -2.33 6.64 2.13
N ALA A 17 -1.65 6.02 1.17
CA ALA A 17 -1.47 6.56 -0.18
C ALA A 17 -2.84 6.83 -0.85
N ALA A 18 -3.74 5.85 -0.84
CA ALA A 18 -5.09 5.95 -1.38
C ALA A 18 -5.94 7.05 -0.73
N LEU A 19 -5.86 7.18 0.59
CA LEU A 19 -6.59 8.20 1.34
C LEU A 19 -5.99 9.60 1.10
N SER A 20 -4.67 9.69 1.02
CA SER A 20 -3.97 10.96 0.77
C SER A 20 -4.19 11.51 -0.64
N HIS A 21 -4.46 10.64 -1.62
CA HIS A 21 -4.67 11.03 -3.02
C HIS A 21 -5.83 12.02 -3.22
N GLN A 22 -6.80 12.07 -2.29
CA GLN A 22 -7.95 12.99 -2.38
C GLN A 22 -7.76 14.32 -1.63
N ILE A 23 -6.57 14.57 -1.07
CA ILE A 23 -6.29 15.75 -0.24
C ILE A 23 -5.24 16.61 -0.96
N GLU A 24 -5.68 17.67 -1.64
CA GLU A 24 -4.80 18.50 -2.51
C GLU A 24 -3.64 19.16 -1.75
N GLU A 25 -3.85 19.51 -0.49
CA GLU A 25 -2.81 20.14 0.32
C GLU A 25 -1.73 19.14 0.78
N LEU A 26 -1.92 17.84 0.52
CA LEU A 26 -1.13 16.75 1.09
C LEU A 26 -0.15 16.19 0.06
N ASP A 27 1.12 16.47 0.28
CA ASP A 27 2.22 15.94 -0.54
C ASP A 27 2.82 14.73 0.18
N CYS A 28 2.64 13.54 -0.39
CA CYS A 28 3.12 12.27 0.16
C CYS A 28 3.95 11.54 -0.90
N LEU A 29 5.02 10.87 -0.49
CA LEU A 29 5.80 9.98 -1.34
C LEU A 29 5.90 8.62 -0.64
N PHE A 30 5.71 7.53 -1.35
CA PHE A 30 5.84 6.18 -0.80
C PHE A 30 6.89 5.43 -1.60
N PHE A 31 7.97 4.99 -0.93
CA PHE A 31 9.09 4.32 -1.56
C PHE A 31 9.04 2.81 -1.31
N ASP A 32 9.27 2.02 -2.35
CA ASP A 32 9.46 0.58 -2.27
C ASP A 32 10.70 0.16 -3.07
N GLU A 33 11.47 -0.79 -2.54
CA GLU A 33 12.63 -1.35 -3.22
C GLU A 33 12.25 -2.27 -4.37
N HIS A 34 11.07 -2.89 -4.33
CA HIS A 34 10.60 -3.79 -5.37
C HIS A 34 10.23 -3.00 -6.63
N PRO A 35 10.36 -3.60 -7.83
CA PRO A 35 10.04 -2.93 -9.09
C PRO A 35 8.54 -2.75 -9.36
N HIS A 36 7.68 -3.45 -8.61
CA HIS A 36 6.23 -3.35 -8.71
C HIS A 36 5.58 -3.81 -7.41
N PHE A 37 4.32 -3.42 -7.21
CA PHE A 37 3.54 -3.85 -6.05
C PHE A 37 3.37 -5.38 -6.02
N SER A 38 3.69 -5.99 -4.88
CA SER A 38 3.49 -7.42 -4.66
C SER A 38 3.11 -7.70 -3.21
N TRP A 39 1.96 -8.33 -3.01
CA TRP A 39 1.48 -8.69 -1.67
C TRP A 39 1.60 -10.18 -1.41
N HIS A 40 2.59 -10.56 -0.58
CA HIS A 40 2.89 -11.93 -0.17
C HIS A 40 2.93 -12.96 -1.32
N PRO A 41 3.80 -12.78 -2.34
CA PRO A 41 3.81 -13.64 -3.53
C PRO A 41 4.00 -15.13 -3.21
N GLY A 42 4.80 -15.45 -2.19
CA GLY A 42 5.02 -16.83 -1.73
C GLY A 42 3.89 -17.46 -0.90
N MET A 43 2.80 -16.74 -0.63
CA MET A 43 1.66 -17.23 0.17
C MET A 43 0.31 -17.11 -0.56
N LEU A 44 0.33 -17.10 -1.89
CA LEU A 44 -0.84 -17.19 -2.75
C LEU A 44 -1.13 -18.67 -3.07
N VAL A 45 -1.36 -19.45 -2.02
CA VAL A 45 -1.74 -20.86 -2.15
C VAL A 45 -3.15 -20.94 -2.75
N PRO A 46 -3.44 -21.90 -3.65
CA PRO A 46 -4.78 -22.09 -4.19
C PRO A 46 -5.84 -22.20 -3.10
N ASP A 47 -7.05 -21.72 -3.40
CA ASP A 47 -8.24 -21.78 -2.52
C ASP A 47 -8.10 -21.08 -1.16
N CYS A 48 -7.05 -20.25 -0.97
CA CYS A 48 -6.90 -19.46 0.24
C CYS A 48 -7.71 -18.16 0.18
N HIS A 49 -8.48 -17.89 1.24
CA HIS A 49 -9.28 -16.68 1.39
C HIS A 49 -8.71 -15.71 2.41
N MET A 50 -9.09 -14.44 2.28
CA MET A 50 -8.92 -13.45 3.32
C MET A 50 -9.65 -13.89 4.60
N GLN A 51 -9.01 -13.69 5.75
CA GLN A 51 -9.64 -13.90 7.07
C GLN A 51 -10.52 -12.72 7.49
N THR A 52 -10.46 -11.62 6.73
CA THR A 52 -11.24 -10.39 6.94
C THR A 52 -12.34 -10.25 5.89
N VAL A 53 -13.42 -9.55 6.26
CA VAL A 53 -14.49 -9.22 5.32
C VAL A 53 -14.00 -8.25 4.25
N PHE A 54 -14.56 -8.33 3.04
CA PHE A 54 -14.11 -7.53 1.89
C PHE A 54 -14.22 -6.01 2.08
N LEU A 55 -15.07 -5.53 3.00
CA LEU A 55 -15.18 -4.10 3.35
C LEU A 55 -14.05 -3.60 4.26
N LYS A 56 -13.21 -4.50 4.79
CA LYS A 56 -11.92 -4.15 5.41
C LYS A 56 -10.85 -4.04 4.31
N ASP A 57 -11.17 -3.26 3.28
CA ASP A 57 -10.27 -2.93 2.18
C ASP A 57 -9.36 -1.74 2.55
N LEU A 58 -8.81 -1.04 1.56
CA LEU A 58 -7.89 0.07 1.79
C LEU A 58 -8.56 1.32 2.37
N VAL A 59 -9.84 1.57 2.08
CA VAL A 59 -10.43 2.91 2.22
C VAL A 59 -11.87 2.92 2.74
N SER A 60 -12.64 1.86 2.53
CA SER A 60 -14.10 1.84 2.71
C SER A 60 -14.54 2.17 4.14
N ALA A 61 -13.75 1.80 5.14
CA ALA A 61 -14.06 2.10 6.54
C ALA A 61 -13.89 3.59 6.92
N VAL A 62 -13.18 4.37 6.10
CA VAL A 62 -12.86 5.79 6.34
C VAL A 62 -13.55 6.69 5.30
N ALA A 63 -13.44 6.32 4.02
CA ALA A 63 -13.93 7.07 2.88
C ALA A 63 -14.56 6.11 1.87
N PRO A 64 -15.82 5.67 2.08
CA PRO A 64 -16.49 4.68 1.21
C PRO A 64 -16.67 5.13 -0.25
N THR A 65 -16.58 6.43 -0.52
CA THR A 65 -16.64 7.01 -1.87
C THR A 65 -15.27 7.14 -2.52
N ASN A 66 -14.19 6.76 -1.83
CA ASN A 66 -12.84 6.83 -2.40
C ASN A 66 -12.73 5.85 -3.60
N PRO A 67 -12.12 6.29 -4.71
CA PRO A 67 -12.03 5.50 -5.94
C PRO A 67 -11.27 4.18 -5.75
N TYR A 68 -10.41 4.07 -4.75
CA TYR A 68 -9.63 2.87 -4.47
C TYR A 68 -10.36 1.85 -3.58
N SER A 69 -11.68 1.93 -3.41
CA SER A 69 -12.45 0.91 -2.70
C SER A 69 -12.51 -0.42 -3.47
N PHE A 70 -12.58 -1.54 -2.75
CA PHE A 70 -12.74 -2.88 -3.33
C PHE A 70 -14.05 -3.00 -4.13
N VAL A 71 -15.11 -2.29 -3.70
CA VAL A 71 -16.37 -2.24 -4.43
C VAL A 71 -16.19 -1.56 -5.78
N ASN A 72 -15.47 -0.43 -5.85
CA ASN A 72 -15.20 0.23 -7.12
C ASN A 72 -14.32 -0.63 -8.03
N TYR A 73 -13.32 -1.32 -7.47
CA TYR A 73 -12.54 -2.33 -8.19
C TYR A 73 -13.44 -3.38 -8.85
N LEU A 74 -14.38 -3.96 -8.11
CA LEU A 74 -15.32 -4.95 -8.65
C LEU A 74 -16.18 -4.38 -9.79
N VAL A 75 -16.61 -3.13 -9.68
CA VAL A 75 -17.40 -2.45 -10.74
C VAL A 75 -16.54 -2.24 -11.99
N LYS A 76 -15.33 -1.70 -11.84
CA LYS A 76 -14.38 -1.46 -12.94
C LYS A 76 -14.02 -2.74 -13.70
N HIS A 77 -13.94 -3.87 -12.99
CA HIS A 77 -13.66 -5.18 -13.58
C HIS A 77 -14.89 -5.98 -13.99
N LYS A 78 -16.10 -5.39 -13.93
CA LYS A 78 -17.38 -6.05 -14.27
C LYS A 78 -17.65 -7.32 -13.45
N LYS A 79 -17.11 -7.40 -12.23
CA LYS A 79 -17.24 -8.51 -11.29
C LYS A 79 -18.31 -8.28 -10.22
N PHE A 80 -18.82 -7.05 -10.06
CA PHE A 80 -19.71 -6.66 -8.95
C PHE A 80 -20.92 -7.58 -8.72
N TYR A 81 -21.79 -7.75 -9.73
CA TYR A 81 -22.99 -8.60 -9.57
C TYR A 81 -22.62 -10.07 -9.33
N ARG A 82 -21.59 -10.58 -10.02
CA ARG A 82 -21.08 -11.94 -9.81
C ARG A 82 -20.61 -12.14 -8.37
N PHE A 83 -19.88 -11.17 -7.82
CA PHE A 83 -19.44 -11.20 -6.43
C PHE A 83 -20.63 -11.22 -5.46
N LEU A 84 -21.65 -10.37 -5.67
CA LEU A 84 -22.85 -10.37 -4.82
C LEU A 84 -23.61 -11.70 -4.87
N THR A 85 -23.78 -12.30 -6.06
CA THR A 85 -24.46 -13.58 -6.20
C THR A 85 -23.71 -14.73 -5.53
N SER A 86 -22.37 -14.64 -5.39
CA SER A 86 -21.56 -15.66 -4.71
C SER A 86 -21.86 -15.79 -3.21
N ARG A 87 -22.46 -14.75 -2.60
CA ARG A 87 -22.72 -14.66 -1.15
C ARG A 87 -21.46 -14.83 -0.26
N LEU A 88 -20.27 -14.69 -0.85
CA LEU A 88 -19.02 -14.73 -0.11
C LEU A 88 -18.88 -13.48 0.76
N ARG A 89 -18.49 -13.67 2.02
CA ARG A 89 -18.17 -12.56 2.94
C ARG A 89 -16.70 -12.13 2.84
N THR A 90 -15.86 -13.01 2.31
CA THR A 90 -14.42 -12.82 2.15
C THR A 90 -14.03 -13.10 0.71
N VAL A 91 -12.94 -12.48 0.28
CA VAL A 91 -12.40 -12.60 -1.07
C VAL A 91 -11.22 -13.58 -1.07
N SER A 92 -10.92 -14.23 -2.20
CA SER A 92 -9.70 -15.03 -2.32
C SER A 92 -8.47 -14.14 -2.13
N ARG A 93 -7.36 -14.70 -1.64
CA ARG A 93 -6.11 -13.95 -1.51
C ARG A 93 -5.59 -13.46 -2.86
N GLU A 94 -5.80 -14.25 -3.91
CA GLU A 94 -5.45 -13.89 -5.28
C GLU A 94 -6.21 -12.64 -5.75
N GLU A 95 -7.54 -12.64 -5.63
CA GLU A 95 -8.39 -11.52 -6.05
C GLU A 95 -8.14 -10.27 -5.18
N PHE A 96 -7.82 -10.44 -3.88
CA PHE A 96 -7.41 -9.30 -3.05
C PHE A 96 -6.03 -8.76 -3.45
N SER A 97 -5.08 -9.63 -3.78
CA SER A 97 -3.76 -9.23 -4.29
C SER A 97 -3.88 -8.48 -5.62
N ASP A 98 -4.75 -8.94 -6.51
CA ASP A 98 -5.08 -8.26 -7.78
C ASP A 98 -5.69 -6.88 -7.53
N TYR A 99 -6.65 -6.77 -6.61
CA TYR A 99 -7.21 -5.48 -6.17
C TYR A 99 -6.13 -4.51 -5.66
N LEU A 100 -5.23 -4.98 -4.80
CA LEU A 100 -4.18 -4.12 -4.25
C LEU A 100 -3.20 -3.65 -5.35
N ARG A 101 -2.85 -4.52 -6.30
CA ARG A 101 -2.04 -4.17 -7.47
C ARG A 101 -2.76 -3.13 -8.34
N TRP A 102 -4.02 -3.37 -8.66
CA TRP A 102 -4.84 -2.43 -9.43
C TRP A 102 -4.90 -1.05 -8.78
N ALA A 103 -5.06 -0.99 -7.46
CA ALA A 103 -5.06 0.29 -6.75
C ALA A 103 -3.70 0.99 -6.87
N ALA A 104 -2.59 0.25 -6.73
CA ALA A 104 -1.25 0.80 -6.83
C ALA A 104 -0.88 1.33 -8.22
N GLU A 105 -1.40 0.74 -9.30
CA GLU A 105 -1.10 1.14 -10.69
C GLU A 105 -1.59 2.55 -11.05
N ASP A 106 -2.65 3.04 -10.41
CA ASP A 106 -3.30 4.32 -10.72
C ASP A 106 -2.82 5.47 -9.80
N MET A 107 -2.06 5.15 -8.74
CA MET A 107 -1.55 6.15 -7.79
C MET A 107 -0.23 6.78 -8.26
N ASN A 108 -0.17 8.10 -8.28
CA ASN A 108 1.00 8.88 -8.72
C ASN A 108 2.02 9.20 -7.60
N ASN A 109 1.75 8.76 -6.36
CA ASN A 109 2.58 9.01 -5.19
C ASN A 109 3.38 7.78 -4.75
N LEU A 110 3.39 6.71 -5.54
CA LEU A 110 4.13 5.47 -5.29
C LEU A 110 5.37 5.40 -6.18
N TYR A 111 6.52 5.13 -5.57
CA TYR A 111 7.83 5.11 -6.20
C TYR A 111 8.49 3.75 -5.95
N PHE A 112 8.35 2.86 -6.94
CA PHE A 112 8.96 1.54 -6.97
C PHE A 112 10.42 1.61 -7.46
N SER A 113 11.23 0.58 -7.19
CA SER A 113 12.69 0.59 -7.44
C SER A 113 13.43 1.72 -6.73
N HIS A 114 12.90 2.19 -5.59
CA HIS A 114 13.48 3.22 -4.73
C HIS A 114 13.79 2.60 -3.36
N THR A 115 14.98 2.03 -3.23
CA THR A 115 15.45 1.49 -1.95
C THR A 115 15.79 2.65 -1.03
N VAL A 116 15.16 2.73 0.14
CA VAL A 116 15.55 3.69 1.19
C VAL A 116 16.74 3.12 1.93
N GLU A 117 17.88 3.79 1.85
CA GLU A 117 19.16 3.32 2.37
C GLU A 117 19.47 3.91 3.75
N ASN A 118 19.05 5.16 3.98
CA ASN A 118 19.27 5.86 5.23
C ASN A 118 18.22 6.93 5.49
N ILE A 119 17.93 7.19 6.77
CA ILE A 119 17.07 8.28 7.22
C ILE A 119 17.77 9.02 8.34
N ASP A 120 18.06 10.30 8.10
CA ASP A 120 18.66 11.23 9.06
C ASP A 120 17.71 12.38 9.40
N PHE A 121 18.07 13.16 10.42
CA PHE A 121 17.34 14.38 10.77
C PHE A 121 18.24 15.62 10.68
N ASP A 122 17.96 16.49 9.71
CA ASP A 122 18.61 17.79 9.59
C ASP A 122 18.07 18.74 10.66
N LYS A 123 18.85 18.94 11.72
CA LYS A 123 18.51 19.82 12.85
C LYS A 123 18.34 21.29 12.43
N LYS A 124 19.06 21.76 11.40
CA LYS A 124 18.98 23.16 10.93
C LYS A 124 17.69 23.38 10.16
N ARG A 125 17.35 22.47 9.25
CA ARG A 125 16.12 22.53 8.45
C ARG A 125 14.89 22.08 9.21
N ARG A 126 15.06 21.33 10.30
CA ARG A 126 13.99 20.67 11.07
C ARG A 126 13.19 19.72 10.19
N LEU A 127 13.88 18.98 9.33
CA LEU A 127 13.32 18.01 8.39
C LEU A 127 14.11 16.69 8.46
N PHE A 128 13.42 15.59 8.19
CA PHE A 128 14.06 14.32 7.87
C PHE A 128 14.69 14.39 6.47
N LEU A 129 15.88 13.82 6.35
CA LEU A 129 16.55 13.54 5.09
C LEU A 129 16.43 12.04 4.83
N VAL A 130 15.73 11.68 3.76
CA VAL A 130 15.56 10.29 3.31
C VAL A 130 16.45 10.09 2.10
N GLN A 131 17.44 9.23 2.24
CA GLN A 131 18.36 8.87 1.18
C GLN A 131 17.88 7.58 0.52
N THR A 132 17.70 7.62 -0.79
CA THR A 132 17.30 6.47 -1.59
C THR A 132 18.32 6.19 -2.68
N SER A 133 18.26 4.99 -3.27
CA SER A 133 19.06 4.62 -4.43
C SER A 133 18.88 5.55 -5.65
N GLN A 134 17.82 6.37 -5.68
CA GLN A 134 17.51 7.32 -6.77
C GLN A 134 17.73 8.80 -6.38
N GLY A 135 18.13 9.08 -5.14
CA GLY A 135 18.40 10.45 -4.66
C GLY A 135 17.86 10.74 -3.26
N GLU A 136 17.89 12.03 -2.91
CA GLU A 136 17.58 12.54 -1.58
C GLU A 136 16.25 13.28 -1.52
N TYR A 137 15.48 13.02 -0.47
CA TYR A 137 14.16 13.62 -0.25
C TYR A 137 14.06 14.21 1.15
N PHE A 138 13.41 15.37 1.28
CA PHE A 138 13.21 16.04 2.56
C PHE A 138 11.76 15.99 3.01
N ALA A 139 11.55 15.79 4.31
CA ALA A 139 10.22 15.63 4.86
C ALA A 139 10.04 16.11 6.30
N ARG A 140 8.81 16.46 6.66
CA ARG A 140 8.48 16.87 8.03
C ARG A 140 8.22 15.68 8.95
N ASN A 141 7.72 14.58 8.38
CA ASN A 141 7.34 13.38 9.11
C ASN A 141 7.95 12.18 8.38
N ILE A 142 7.93 11.00 9.00
CA ILE A 142 8.20 9.71 8.34
C ILE A 142 7.10 8.71 8.73
N CYS A 143 6.67 7.87 7.78
CA CYS A 143 5.81 6.71 8.05
C CYS A 143 6.62 5.43 7.75
N LEU A 144 6.65 4.48 8.69
CA LEU A 144 7.42 3.24 8.54
C LEU A 144 6.47 2.07 8.39
N GLY A 145 6.46 1.43 7.21
CA GLY A 145 5.65 0.25 6.91
C GLY A 145 6.42 -0.75 6.07
N THR A 146 7.63 -1.09 6.51
CA THR A 146 8.58 -1.99 5.83
C THR A 146 8.20 -3.48 5.87
N GLY A 147 7.08 -3.81 6.52
CA GLY A 147 6.65 -5.20 6.68
C GLY A 147 7.47 -5.97 7.71
N LYS A 148 7.46 -7.30 7.61
CA LYS A 148 8.21 -8.20 8.50
C LYS A 148 9.17 -9.04 7.66
N GLN A 149 10.36 -9.28 8.20
CA GLN A 149 11.28 -10.27 7.63
C GLN A 149 10.95 -11.67 8.15
N PRO A 150 11.15 -12.73 7.33
CA PRO A 150 11.06 -14.10 7.79
C PRO A 150 12.00 -14.34 8.99
N TYR A 151 11.50 -15.02 10.01
CA TYR A 151 12.30 -15.42 11.17
C TYR A 151 12.67 -16.90 11.04
N LEU A 152 13.97 -17.18 10.94
CA LEU A 152 14.49 -18.53 11.02
C LEU A 152 15.02 -18.76 12.45
N PRO A 153 14.68 -19.90 13.09
CA PRO A 153 15.29 -20.26 14.37
C PRO A 153 16.83 -20.32 14.25
N PRO A 154 17.59 -20.06 15.34
CA PRO A 154 19.05 -19.98 15.30
C PRO A 154 19.79 -21.25 14.82
N ASN A 155 19.08 -22.38 14.73
CA ASN A 155 19.65 -23.71 14.48
C ASN A 155 19.12 -24.36 13.19
N VAL A 156 18.60 -23.58 12.24
CA VAL A 156 18.26 -24.04 10.87
C VAL A 156 19.41 -23.72 9.93
#